data_AF-A0A7V1P2S8-F1
#
_entry.id   AF-A0A7V1P2S8-F1
#
_cell.length_a   1.000
_cell.length_b   1.000
_cell.length_c   1.000
_cell.angle_alpha   90.00
_cell.angle_beta   90.00
_cell.angle_gamma   90.00
#
_symmetry.space_group_name_H-M   'P 1'
#
loop_
_entity.id
_entity.type
_entity.pdbx_description
1 polymer ?
#
loop_
_entity_poly.entity_id
_entity_poly.type
_entity_poly.pdbx_seq_one_letter_code
_entity_poly.pdbx_strand_id
1 'polypeptide(L)'
;MLTTILKKVSVVFIPVIFLSLGCFYFFDIPWIVSGSIGLFSLLYALFISYSYQKTSLNNKIKYEKYLKDKALEKELQYMSEKAEKLEGEIEATGMFLASMSHEIRTPLNGIVGLTELLDGTPLTDEQKEFVSMIRESSHNLTVIVNDVLDVSKMNADKMELESISFDIFKKIESSVGMFVAKIDTKEIDLNLFVDPRIPQNLIGDPTRLSQVIINLVSNAVKFTDAKGKIGVYAEYLDQDNDDITFKISVSDSGIGLSKEQQSKIFEAYGQADASTTRKSGGTGLGLTISSKIMDSMGSKLQVESEEGEGSTFFFTLTLKTDETNEEKDHSQYRGLNVGLLLPDKTTDSELKIIFKKYIEYLGATFRQYSNTDLFETDSLVALPDI
;
A
#
# COMPACT_ATOMS: atom_id res chain seq x y z
N MET A 1 -17.93 -31.03 48.63
CA MET A 1 -18.51 -31.99 47.66
C MET A 1 -18.79 -33.35 48.30
N LEU A 2 -17.83 -33.98 48.99
CA LEU A 2 -17.99 -35.27 49.68
C LEU A 2 -19.14 -35.26 50.73
N THR A 3 -19.24 -34.19 51.52
CA THR A 3 -20.26 -34.00 52.57
C THR A 3 -21.69 -33.83 52.02
N THR A 4 -21.84 -33.26 50.83
CA THR A 4 -23.12 -33.09 50.14
C THR A 4 -23.61 -34.40 49.53
N ILE A 5 -22.67 -35.23 49.05
CA ILE A 5 -22.96 -36.57 48.52
C ILE A 5 -23.35 -37.52 49.67
N LEU A 6 -22.59 -37.53 50.77
CA LEU A 6 -22.91 -38.31 51.98
C LEU A 6 -24.29 -37.97 52.56
N LYS A 7 -24.67 -36.68 52.62
CA LYS A 7 -26.01 -36.25 53.03
C LYS A 7 -27.13 -36.68 52.08
N LYS A 8 -26.88 -36.73 50.76
CA LYS A 8 -27.88 -37.18 49.78
C LYS A 8 -28.04 -38.70 49.78
N VAL A 9 -26.94 -39.43 50.00
CA VAL A 9 -26.94 -40.89 50.13
C VAL A 9 -27.69 -41.33 51.39
N SER A 10 -27.50 -40.65 52.53
CA SER A 10 -28.20 -41.00 53.78
C SER A 10 -29.72 -40.79 53.69
N VAL A 11 -30.20 -39.77 52.97
CA VAL A 11 -31.63 -39.46 52.81
C VAL A 11 -32.38 -40.56 52.04
N VAL A 12 -31.71 -41.29 51.15
CA VAL A 12 -32.34 -42.35 50.33
C VAL A 12 -32.11 -43.75 50.93
N PHE A 13 -30.95 -44.00 51.54
CA PHE A 13 -30.62 -45.33 52.08
C PHE A 13 -31.38 -45.67 53.37
N ILE A 14 -31.54 -44.71 54.28
CA ILE A 14 -32.17 -44.94 55.58
C ILE A 14 -33.63 -45.42 55.42
N PRO A 15 -34.50 -44.75 54.62
CA PRO A 15 -35.88 -45.21 54.43
C PRO A 15 -35.98 -46.59 53.78
N VAL A 16 -35.09 -46.92 52.85
CA VAL A 16 -35.09 -48.21 52.14
C VAL A 16 -34.74 -49.37 53.08
N ILE A 17 -33.77 -49.17 53.97
CA ILE A 17 -33.39 -50.17 54.98
C ILE A 17 -34.56 -50.39 55.97
N PHE A 18 -35.22 -49.31 56.41
CA PHE A 18 -36.41 -49.41 57.24
C PHE A 18 -37.59 -50.09 56.52
N LEU A 19 -37.76 -49.87 55.21
CA LEU A 19 -38.77 -50.56 54.40
C LEU A 19 -38.51 -52.08 54.33
N SER A 20 -37.26 -52.47 54.08
CA SER A 20 -36.83 -53.87 54.05
C SER A 20 -36.93 -54.55 55.42
N LEU A 21 -36.58 -53.87 56.51
CA LEU A 21 -36.72 -54.40 57.86
C LEU A 21 -38.21 -54.49 58.27
N GLY A 22 -39.01 -53.49 57.89
CA GLY A 22 -40.45 -53.45 58.18
C GLY A 22 -41.23 -54.55 57.47
N CYS A 23 -40.95 -54.80 56.18
CA CYS A 23 -41.54 -55.91 55.44
C CYS A 23 -41.20 -57.28 56.04
N PHE A 24 -39.99 -57.44 56.58
CA PHE A 24 -39.57 -58.69 57.24
C PHE A 24 -40.25 -58.88 58.61
N TYR A 25 -40.24 -57.85 59.47
CA TYR A 25 -40.71 -57.97 60.85
C TYR A 25 -42.23 -57.87 61.04
N PHE A 26 -42.94 -57.10 60.21
CA PHE A 26 -44.37 -56.85 60.41
C PHE A 26 -45.29 -57.70 59.53
N PHE A 27 -44.75 -58.32 58.47
CA PHE A 27 -45.54 -59.04 57.45
C PHE A 27 -45.07 -60.48 57.21
N ASP A 28 -44.12 -61.01 57.99
CA ASP A 28 -43.54 -62.36 57.86
C ASP A 28 -43.04 -62.70 56.43
N ILE A 29 -42.64 -61.68 55.65
CA ILE A 29 -42.11 -61.86 54.31
C ILE A 29 -40.69 -62.44 54.40
N PRO A 30 -40.34 -63.51 53.66
CA PRO A 30 -38.99 -64.07 53.68
C PRO A 30 -37.91 -63.02 53.42
N TRP A 31 -36.81 -63.07 54.16
CA TRP A 31 -35.73 -62.08 54.11
C TRP A 31 -35.22 -61.78 52.69
N ILE A 32 -35.13 -62.82 51.86
CA ILE A 32 -34.70 -62.70 50.45
C ILE A 32 -35.65 -61.79 49.67
N VAL A 33 -36.97 -62.00 49.82
CA VAL A 33 -38.01 -61.22 49.11
C VAL A 33 -38.02 -59.78 49.61
N SER A 34 -37.93 -59.58 50.93
CA SER A 34 -37.86 -58.25 51.53
C SER A 34 -36.63 -57.45 51.08
N GLY A 35 -35.46 -58.09 51.03
CA GLY A 35 -34.22 -57.49 50.54
C GLY A 35 -34.30 -57.07 49.07
N SER A 36 -34.95 -57.86 48.21
CA SER A 36 -35.19 -57.49 46.81
C SER A 36 -36.13 -56.28 46.67
N ILE A 37 -37.16 -56.14 47.51
CA ILE A 37 -38.04 -54.96 47.53
C ILE A 37 -37.24 -53.70 47.90
N GLY A 38 -36.40 -53.79 48.93
CA GLY A 38 -35.49 -52.71 49.31
C GLY A 38 -34.54 -52.32 48.18
N LEU A 39 -33.89 -53.29 47.54
CA LEU A 39 -32.97 -53.04 46.42
C LEU A 39 -33.67 -52.37 45.22
N PHE A 40 -34.87 -52.83 44.85
CA PHE A 40 -35.67 -52.19 43.79
C PHE A 40 -36.06 -50.76 44.15
N SER A 41 -36.48 -50.51 45.40
CA SER A 41 -36.80 -49.16 45.87
C SER A 41 -35.58 -48.23 45.82
N LEU A 42 -34.39 -48.73 46.17
CA LEU A 42 -33.14 -47.97 46.08
C LEU A 42 -32.81 -47.61 44.63
N LEU A 43 -32.84 -48.59 43.73
CA LEU A 43 -32.55 -48.40 42.31
C LEU A 43 -33.53 -47.42 41.68
N TYR A 44 -34.81 -47.51 42.05
CA TYR A 44 -35.84 -46.58 41.58
C TYR A 44 -35.60 -45.15 42.06
N ALA A 45 -35.26 -44.97 43.35
CA ALA A 45 -34.93 -43.65 43.90
C ALA A 45 -33.66 -43.04 43.27
N LEU A 46 -32.62 -43.85 43.04
CA LEU A 46 -31.41 -43.42 42.33
C LEU A 46 -31.71 -43.04 40.88
N PHE A 47 -32.56 -43.79 40.20
CA PHE A 47 -33.01 -43.48 38.83
C PHE A 47 -33.75 -42.14 38.77
N ILE A 48 -34.66 -41.88 39.70
CA ILE A 48 -35.36 -40.58 39.80
C ILE A 48 -34.37 -39.44 40.09
N SER A 49 -33.45 -39.64 41.04
CA SER A 49 -32.45 -38.62 41.38
C SER A 49 -31.55 -38.30 40.18
N TYR A 50 -31.09 -39.33 39.46
CA TYR A 50 -30.28 -39.18 38.25
C TYR A 50 -31.07 -38.48 37.13
N SER A 51 -32.31 -38.88 36.86
CA SER A 51 -33.13 -38.26 35.81
C SER A 51 -33.44 -36.79 36.12
N TYR A 52 -33.68 -36.46 37.40
CA TYR A 52 -33.86 -35.08 37.85
C TYR A 52 -32.58 -34.24 37.68
N GLN A 53 -31.43 -34.79 38.09
CA GLN A 53 -30.15 -34.10 37.97
C GLN A 53 -29.73 -33.90 36.51
N LYS A 54 -29.94 -34.91 35.65
CA LYS A 54 -29.69 -34.82 34.20
C LYS A 54 -30.56 -33.76 33.54
N THR A 55 -31.85 -33.69 33.90
CA THR A 55 -32.78 -32.67 33.39
C THR A 55 -32.37 -31.27 33.84
N SER A 56 -31.98 -31.11 35.11
CA SER A 56 -31.48 -29.85 35.65
C SER A 56 -30.21 -29.37 34.94
N LEU A 57 -29.26 -30.26 34.68
CA LEU A 57 -28.02 -29.93 33.97
C LEU A 57 -28.30 -29.52 32.51
N ASN A 58 -29.15 -30.27 31.80
CA ASN A 58 -29.53 -29.95 30.42
C ASN A 58 -30.22 -28.57 30.32
N ASN A 59 -31.12 -28.25 31.26
CA ASN A 59 -31.76 -26.95 31.30
C ASN A 59 -30.74 -25.82 31.56
N LYS A 60 -29.76 -26.06 32.43
CA LYS A 60 -28.68 -25.09 32.69
C LYS A 60 -27.80 -24.85 31.46
N ILE A 61 -27.38 -25.91 30.78
CA ILE A 61 -26.60 -25.82 29.52
C ILE A 61 -27.40 -25.08 28.45
N LYS A 62 -28.70 -25.40 28.31
CA LYS A 62 -29.57 -24.73 27.34
C LYS A 62 -29.72 -23.24 27.65
N TYR A 63 -29.82 -22.87 28.92
CA TYR A 63 -29.90 -21.48 29.36
C TYR A 63 -28.58 -20.72 29.15
N GLU A 64 -27.44 -21.32 29.50
CA GLU A 64 -26.11 -20.71 29.24
C GLU A 64 -25.88 -20.51 27.74
N LYS A 65 -26.27 -21.49 26.91
CA LYS A 65 -26.22 -21.35 25.45
C LYS A 65 -27.11 -20.20 24.97
N TYR A 66 -28.36 -20.15 25.42
CA TYR A 66 -29.28 -19.06 25.09
C TYR A 66 -28.72 -17.67 25.47
N LEU A 67 -28.10 -17.54 26.63
CA LEU A 67 -27.47 -16.29 27.05
C LEU A 67 -26.28 -15.91 26.17
N LYS A 68 -25.43 -16.87 25.80
CA LYS A 68 -24.32 -16.63 24.87
C LYS A 68 -24.80 -16.20 23.50
N ASP A 69 -25.78 -16.91 22.93
CA ASP A 69 -26.33 -16.61 21.61
C ASP A 69 -26.95 -15.19 21.60
N LYS A 70 -27.67 -14.82 22.66
CA LYS A 70 -28.26 -13.48 22.81
C LYS A 70 -27.23 -12.37 23.04
N ALA A 71 -26.11 -12.66 23.70
CA ALA A 71 -25.02 -11.70 23.86
C ALA A 71 -24.30 -11.46 22.53
N LEU A 72 -24.03 -12.54 21.78
CA LEU A 72 -23.42 -12.47 20.46
C LEU A 72 -24.30 -11.71 19.46
N GLU A 73 -25.62 -11.94 19.48
CA GLU A 73 -26.57 -11.22 18.62
C GLU A 73 -26.56 -9.71 18.90
N LYS A 74 -26.52 -9.31 20.18
CA LYS A 74 -26.39 -7.89 20.56
C LYS A 74 -25.06 -7.29 20.12
N GLU A 75 -23.97 -8.03 20.23
CA GLU A 75 -22.64 -7.58 19.82
C GLU A 75 -22.59 -7.38 18.29
N LEU A 76 -23.12 -8.34 17.52
CA LEU A 76 -23.26 -8.22 16.07
C LEU A 76 -24.12 -7.02 15.67
N GLN A 77 -25.27 -6.82 16.33
CA GLN A 77 -26.15 -5.68 16.05
C GLN A 77 -25.46 -4.35 16.35
N TYR A 78 -24.76 -4.24 17.50
CA TYR A 78 -24.00 -3.04 17.86
C TYR A 78 -22.88 -2.75 16.85
N MET A 79 -22.15 -3.77 16.41
CA MET A 79 -21.10 -3.63 15.41
C MET A 79 -21.66 -3.20 14.04
N SER A 80 -22.80 -3.76 13.63
CA SER A 80 -23.49 -3.39 12.38
C SER A 80 -23.97 -1.94 12.40
N GLU A 81 -24.64 -1.51 13.46
CA GLU A 81 -25.15 -0.14 13.59
C GLU A 81 -23.99 0.88 13.60
N LYS A 82 -22.89 0.53 14.27
CA LYS A 82 -21.69 1.36 14.27
C LYS A 82 -21.04 1.45 12.89
N ALA A 83 -20.98 0.35 12.15
CA ALA A 83 -20.44 0.32 10.79
C ALA A 83 -21.29 1.16 9.83
N GLU A 84 -22.61 1.00 9.84
CA GLU A 84 -23.55 1.77 9.01
C GLU A 84 -23.44 3.28 9.27
N LYS A 85 -23.30 3.67 10.54
CA LYS A 85 -23.11 5.08 10.90
C LYS A 85 -21.79 5.63 10.39
N LEU A 86 -20.70 4.87 10.53
CA LEU A 86 -19.37 5.24 10.01
C LEU A 86 -19.39 5.38 8.49
N GLU A 87 -20.03 4.45 7.79
CA GLU A 87 -20.16 4.45 6.33
C GLU A 87 -20.95 5.66 5.85
N GLY A 88 -22.07 5.98 6.50
CA GLY A 88 -22.84 7.20 6.23
C GLY A 88 -22.07 8.50 6.47
N GLU A 89 -21.26 8.56 7.54
CA GLU A 89 -20.40 9.72 7.82
C GLU A 89 -19.30 9.89 6.76
N ILE A 90 -18.68 8.80 6.31
CA ILE A 90 -17.66 8.80 5.24
C ILE A 90 -18.28 9.25 3.92
N GLU A 91 -19.44 8.69 3.54
CA GLU A 91 -20.12 9.05 2.29
C GLU A 91 -20.54 10.53 2.28
N ALA A 92 -21.14 11.02 3.37
CA ALA A 92 -21.54 12.41 3.49
C ALA A 92 -20.34 13.36 3.42
N THR A 93 -19.22 13.00 4.07
CA THR A 93 -17.98 13.78 4.02
C THR A 93 -17.40 13.77 2.61
N GLY A 94 -17.42 12.63 1.93
CA GLY A 94 -16.97 12.49 0.54
C GLY A 94 -17.79 13.33 -0.43
N MET A 95 -19.12 13.31 -0.31
CA MET A 95 -20.01 14.16 -1.11
C MET A 95 -19.80 15.65 -0.85
N PHE A 96 -19.62 16.04 0.42
CA PHE A 96 -19.33 17.42 0.78
C PHE A 96 -18.02 17.91 0.14
N LEU A 97 -16.95 17.12 0.26
CA LEU A 97 -15.65 17.46 -0.32
C LEU A 97 -15.70 17.48 -1.86
N ALA A 98 -16.42 16.55 -2.49
CA ALA A 98 -16.66 16.54 -3.93
C ALA A 98 -17.36 17.83 -4.42
N SER A 99 -18.43 18.25 -3.75
CA SER A 99 -19.16 19.48 -4.07
C SER A 99 -18.27 20.72 -3.86
N MET A 100 -17.58 20.79 -2.71
CA MET A 100 -16.69 21.91 -2.40
C MET A 100 -15.54 22.03 -3.40
N SER A 101 -14.99 20.92 -3.90
CA SER A 101 -13.93 21.01 -4.90
C SER A 101 -14.39 21.65 -6.20
N HIS A 102 -15.61 21.38 -6.68
CA HIS A 102 -16.12 22.06 -7.87
C HIS A 102 -16.29 23.57 -7.63
N GLU A 103 -16.73 23.95 -6.43
CA GLU A 103 -16.88 25.34 -6.01
C GLU A 103 -15.54 26.05 -5.75
N ILE A 104 -14.47 25.31 -5.41
CA ILE A 104 -13.11 25.84 -5.25
C ILE A 104 -12.38 25.89 -6.60
N ARG A 105 -12.56 24.87 -7.46
CA ARG A 105 -11.90 24.78 -8.77
C ARG A 105 -12.30 25.92 -9.70
N THR A 106 -13.56 26.33 -9.66
CA THR A 106 -14.08 27.40 -10.52
C THR A 106 -13.39 28.76 -10.28
N PRO A 107 -13.32 29.31 -9.06
CA PRO A 107 -12.55 30.53 -8.81
C PRO A 107 -11.04 30.33 -9.01
N LEU A 108 -10.50 29.15 -8.71
CA LEU A 108 -9.08 28.86 -8.87
C LEU A 108 -8.64 28.86 -10.34
N ASN A 109 -9.40 28.22 -11.22
CA ASN A 109 -9.17 28.27 -12.67
C ASN A 109 -9.28 29.70 -13.21
N GLY A 110 -10.15 30.53 -12.61
CA GLY A 110 -10.23 31.96 -12.91
C GLY A 110 -8.95 32.70 -12.53
N ILE A 111 -8.37 32.44 -11.35
CA ILE A 111 -7.11 33.03 -10.91
C ILE A 111 -5.96 32.57 -11.83
N VAL A 112 -5.86 31.27 -12.14
CA VAL A 112 -4.84 30.74 -13.06
C VAL A 112 -4.95 31.39 -14.43
N GLY A 113 -6.14 31.41 -15.04
CA GLY A 113 -6.35 32.00 -16.36
C GLY A 113 -6.07 33.51 -16.39
N LEU A 114 -6.46 34.26 -15.36
CA LEU A 114 -6.12 35.69 -15.27
C LEU A 114 -4.61 35.92 -15.10
N THR A 115 -3.93 35.03 -14.39
CA THR A 115 -2.48 35.10 -14.19
C THR A 115 -1.73 34.81 -15.50
N GLU A 116 -2.18 33.81 -16.27
CA GLU A 116 -1.64 33.51 -17.60
C GLU A 116 -1.86 34.66 -18.60
N LEU A 117 -3.04 35.30 -18.56
CA LEU A 117 -3.33 36.48 -19.38
C LEU A 117 -2.45 37.67 -19.00
N LEU A 118 -2.19 37.88 -17.70
CA LEU A 118 -1.29 38.94 -17.22
C LEU A 118 0.17 38.70 -17.65
N ASP A 119 0.64 37.46 -17.59
CA ASP A 119 2.00 37.08 -18.01
C ASP A 119 2.26 37.36 -19.51
N GLY A 120 1.19 37.35 -20.32
CA GLY A 120 1.21 37.75 -21.73
C GLY A 120 1.26 39.27 -22.00
N THR A 121 1.27 40.11 -20.96
CA THR A 121 1.30 41.58 -21.09
C THR A 121 2.68 42.17 -20.75
N PRO A 122 2.97 43.44 -21.11
CA PRO A 122 4.20 44.11 -20.68
C PRO A 122 4.18 44.31 -19.15
N LEU A 123 5.01 43.56 -18.44
CA LEU A 123 5.17 43.63 -16.98
C LEU A 123 6.56 44.14 -16.61
N THR A 124 6.65 44.92 -15.53
CA THR A 124 7.94 45.22 -14.88
C THR A 124 8.51 43.97 -14.22
N ASP A 125 9.81 43.96 -13.90
CA ASP A 125 10.46 42.79 -13.29
C ASP A 125 9.83 42.41 -11.93
N GLU A 126 9.46 43.41 -11.12
CA GLU A 126 8.76 43.20 -9.85
C GLU A 126 7.33 42.61 -10.05
N GLN A 127 6.62 43.05 -11.09
CA GLN A 127 5.30 42.50 -11.43
C GLN A 127 5.39 41.05 -11.93
N LYS A 128 6.44 40.70 -12.68
CA LYS A 128 6.69 39.30 -13.08
C LYS A 128 6.93 38.40 -11.87
N GLU A 129 7.65 38.88 -10.86
CA GLU A 129 7.83 38.14 -9.60
C GLU A 129 6.49 37.91 -8.90
N PHE A 130 5.62 38.92 -8.82
CA PHE A 130 4.27 38.77 -8.24
C PHE A 130 3.40 37.78 -9.02
N VAL A 131 3.37 37.87 -10.35
CA VAL A 131 2.63 36.96 -11.23
C VAL A 131 3.14 35.53 -11.08
N SER A 132 4.46 35.34 -11.00
CA SER A 132 5.08 34.03 -10.74
C SER A 132 4.64 33.45 -9.40
N MET A 133 4.65 34.24 -8.32
CA MET A 133 4.20 33.79 -6.99
C MET A 133 2.70 33.44 -6.97
N ILE A 134 1.85 34.21 -7.65
CA ILE A 134 0.41 33.91 -7.75
C ILE A 134 0.18 32.61 -8.51
N ARG A 135 0.92 32.40 -9.61
CA ARG A 135 0.84 31.18 -10.41
C ARG A 135 1.25 29.95 -9.59
N GLU A 136 2.39 30.03 -8.91
CA GLU A 136 2.88 28.96 -8.04
C GLU A 136 1.88 28.65 -6.92
N SER A 137 1.34 29.68 -6.25
CA SER A 137 0.35 29.52 -5.18
C SER A 137 -0.95 28.88 -5.68
N SER A 138 -1.43 29.27 -6.86
CA SER A 138 -2.66 28.75 -7.45
C SER A 138 -2.50 27.30 -7.91
N HIS A 139 -1.33 26.96 -8.46
CA HIS A 139 -0.98 25.59 -8.81
C HIS A 139 -0.91 24.71 -7.56
N ASN A 140 -0.21 25.16 -6.50
CA ASN A 140 -0.13 24.45 -5.22
C ASN A 140 -1.53 24.22 -4.62
N LEU A 141 -2.41 25.22 -4.65
CA LEU A 141 -3.78 25.06 -4.15
C LEU A 141 -4.58 24.05 -4.99
N THR A 142 -4.37 24.01 -6.30
CA THR A 142 -5.04 23.05 -7.19
C THR A 142 -4.64 21.62 -6.82
N VAL A 143 -3.34 21.39 -6.60
CA VAL A 143 -2.81 20.11 -6.13
C VAL A 143 -3.44 19.73 -4.79
N ILE A 144 -3.45 20.64 -3.80
CA ILE A 144 -4.06 20.40 -2.48
C ILE A 144 -5.53 19.99 -2.60
N VAL A 145 -6.30 20.70 -3.39
CA VAL A 145 -7.74 20.43 -3.56
C VAL A 145 -7.97 19.07 -4.20
N ASN A 146 -7.17 18.72 -5.22
CA ASN A 146 -7.26 17.42 -5.87
C ASN A 146 -6.80 16.28 -4.93
N ASP A 147 -5.76 16.50 -4.14
CA ASP A 147 -5.27 15.55 -3.13
C ASP A 147 -6.35 15.25 -2.07
N VAL A 148 -7.01 16.28 -1.54
CA VAL A 148 -8.11 16.12 -0.55
C VAL A 148 -9.29 15.36 -1.16
N LEU A 149 -9.62 15.64 -2.43
CA LEU A 149 -10.64 14.88 -3.14
C LEU A 149 -10.29 13.42 -3.33
N ASP A 150 -9.07 13.14 -3.78
CA ASP A 150 -8.61 11.77 -4.04
C ASP A 150 -8.65 10.96 -2.72
N VAL A 151 -8.19 11.53 -1.60
CA VAL A 151 -8.33 10.92 -0.26
C VAL A 151 -9.79 10.63 0.07
N SER A 152 -10.71 11.53 -0.27
CA SER A 152 -12.15 11.38 -0.01
C SER A 152 -12.78 10.27 -0.84
N LYS A 153 -12.44 10.18 -2.13
CA LYS A 153 -12.90 9.11 -3.03
C LYS A 153 -12.36 7.76 -2.62
N MET A 154 -11.08 7.70 -2.23
CA MET A 154 -10.44 6.48 -1.73
C MET A 154 -11.07 5.98 -0.44
N ASN A 155 -11.39 6.86 0.51
CA ASN A 155 -12.03 6.46 1.77
C ASN A 155 -13.45 5.91 1.55
N ALA A 156 -14.11 6.28 0.46
CA ALA A 156 -15.43 5.79 0.11
C ALA A 156 -15.39 4.54 -0.80
N ASP A 157 -14.22 3.96 -1.09
CA ASP A 157 -14.04 2.87 -2.07
C ASP A 157 -14.59 3.19 -3.49
N LYS A 158 -14.70 4.48 -3.82
CA LYS A 158 -15.26 4.99 -5.09
C LYS A 158 -14.18 5.34 -6.12
N MET A 159 -12.94 4.91 -5.93
CA MET A 159 -11.85 5.19 -6.88
C MET A 159 -11.87 4.14 -7.99
N GLU A 160 -12.44 4.50 -9.14
CA GLU A 160 -12.35 3.70 -10.36
C GLU A 160 -11.02 3.96 -11.06
N LEU A 161 -10.27 2.90 -11.34
CA LEU A 161 -9.06 2.96 -12.16
C LEU A 161 -9.41 2.88 -13.63
N GLU A 162 -8.75 3.71 -14.44
CA GLU A 162 -8.85 3.59 -15.89
C GLU A 162 -8.05 2.37 -16.40
N SER A 163 -8.48 1.83 -17.54
CA SER A 163 -7.77 0.76 -18.23
C SER A 163 -7.66 1.14 -19.69
N ILE A 164 -6.60 1.87 -20.02
CA ILE A 164 -6.33 2.39 -21.36
C ILE A 164 -4.91 2.05 -21.79
N SER A 165 -4.70 1.98 -23.10
CA SER A 165 -3.36 1.85 -23.69
C SER A 165 -2.55 3.13 -23.51
N PHE A 166 -1.30 3.01 -23.07
CA PHE A 166 -0.38 4.14 -22.95
C PHE A 166 1.08 3.72 -23.11
N ASP A 167 1.90 4.68 -23.56
CA ASP A 167 3.35 4.53 -23.70
C ASP A 167 4.04 4.77 -22.34
N ILE A 168 4.56 3.70 -21.72
CA ILE A 168 5.17 3.76 -20.38
C ILE A 168 6.46 4.61 -20.39
N PHE A 169 7.24 4.54 -21.47
CA PHE A 169 8.51 5.27 -21.60
C PHE A 169 8.23 6.78 -21.59
N LYS A 170 7.33 7.24 -22.48
CA LYS A 170 6.93 8.65 -22.52
C LYS A 170 6.30 9.10 -21.22
N LYS A 171 5.56 8.23 -20.53
CA LYS A 171 4.89 8.58 -19.28
C LYS A 171 5.89 8.80 -18.14
N ILE A 172 6.90 7.95 -18.02
CA ILE A 172 7.99 8.13 -17.05
C ILE A 172 8.80 9.38 -17.43
N GLU A 173 9.23 9.50 -18.68
CA GLU A 173 10.02 10.64 -19.17
C GLU A 173 9.32 11.98 -18.94
N SER A 174 8.03 12.09 -19.29
CA SER A 174 7.27 13.33 -19.07
C SER A 174 7.07 13.66 -17.60
N SER A 175 6.93 12.65 -16.72
CA SER A 175 6.80 12.87 -15.28
C SER A 175 8.09 13.40 -14.66
N VAL A 176 9.23 12.84 -15.06
CA VAL A 176 10.56 13.28 -14.61
C VAL A 176 10.93 14.63 -15.24
N GLY A 177 10.60 14.81 -16.52
CA GLY A 177 10.85 16.02 -17.32
C GLY A 177 10.34 17.30 -16.69
N MET A 178 9.26 17.24 -15.90
CA MET A 178 8.72 18.38 -15.14
C MET A 178 9.71 18.98 -14.14
N PHE A 179 10.69 18.20 -13.68
CA PHE A 179 11.62 18.59 -12.62
C PHE A 179 13.04 18.87 -13.12
N VAL A 180 13.36 18.59 -14.39
CA VAL A 180 14.72 18.70 -14.95
C VAL A 180 15.32 20.09 -14.71
N ALA A 181 14.58 21.17 -15.02
CA ALA A 181 15.09 22.52 -14.81
C ALA A 181 15.43 22.83 -13.33
N LYS A 182 14.67 22.25 -12.39
CA LYS A 182 14.89 22.44 -10.94
C LYS A 182 16.05 21.59 -10.43
N ILE A 183 16.19 20.38 -10.97
CA ILE A 183 17.32 19.47 -10.73
C ILE A 183 18.63 20.12 -11.22
N ASP A 184 18.63 20.63 -12.45
CA ASP A 184 19.77 21.32 -13.05
C ASP A 184 20.17 22.57 -12.26
N THR A 185 19.19 23.37 -11.82
CA THR A 185 19.44 24.56 -10.98
C THR A 185 20.12 24.20 -9.65
N LYS A 186 19.85 23.01 -9.11
CA LYS A 186 20.52 22.47 -7.92
C LYS A 186 21.81 21.72 -8.24
N GLU A 187 22.19 21.60 -9.51
CA GLU A 187 23.31 20.78 -9.98
C GLU A 187 23.21 19.32 -9.49
N ILE A 188 21.99 18.79 -9.35
CA ILE A 188 21.78 17.40 -8.94
C ILE A 188 21.99 16.48 -10.15
N ASP A 189 22.76 15.41 -9.94
CA ASP A 189 22.97 14.36 -10.93
C ASP A 189 21.69 13.52 -11.08
N LEU A 190 21.12 13.44 -12.28
CA LEU A 190 19.87 12.72 -12.55
C LEU A 190 20.13 11.52 -13.46
N ASN A 191 19.88 10.34 -12.93
CA ASN A 191 19.91 9.09 -13.69
C ASN A 191 18.48 8.60 -13.95
N LEU A 192 18.14 8.40 -15.23
CA LEU A 192 16.87 7.83 -15.66
C LEU A 192 17.13 6.58 -16.50
N PHE A 193 16.51 5.47 -16.12
CA PHE A 193 16.59 4.21 -16.84
C PHE A 193 15.22 3.55 -16.92
N VAL A 194 14.80 3.18 -18.12
CA VAL A 194 13.63 2.33 -18.35
C VAL A 194 14.13 1.10 -19.09
N ASP A 195 13.95 -0.06 -18.47
CA ASP A 195 14.44 -1.31 -19.04
C ASP A 195 13.77 -1.58 -20.39
N PRO A 196 14.56 -1.70 -21.48
CA PRO A 196 14.00 -1.85 -22.82
C PRO A 196 13.28 -3.19 -23.03
N ARG A 197 13.40 -4.15 -22.10
CA ARG A 197 12.61 -5.39 -22.08
C ARG A 197 11.15 -5.15 -21.68
N ILE A 198 10.83 -4.01 -21.07
CA ILE A 198 9.46 -3.62 -20.78
C ILE A 198 8.80 -3.20 -22.11
N PRO A 199 7.64 -3.79 -22.49
CA PRO A 199 6.94 -3.38 -23.70
C PRO A 199 6.52 -1.91 -23.67
N GLN A 200 6.55 -1.24 -24.83
CA GLN A 200 6.34 0.20 -24.91
C GLN A 200 4.93 0.60 -24.51
N ASN A 201 3.92 -0.10 -25.02
CA ASN A 201 2.51 0.17 -24.73
C ASN A 201 1.98 -0.81 -23.70
N LEU A 202 1.48 -0.29 -22.58
CA LEU A 202 0.85 -1.06 -21.51
C LEU A 202 -0.60 -0.64 -21.32
N ILE A 203 -1.42 -1.50 -20.73
CA ILE A 203 -2.81 -1.23 -20.41
C ILE A 203 -2.95 -0.98 -18.91
N GLY A 204 -3.44 0.20 -18.52
CA GLY A 204 -3.63 0.59 -17.12
C GLY A 204 -4.09 2.05 -16.98
N ASP A 205 -3.83 2.63 -15.81
CA ASP A 205 -4.14 4.03 -15.52
C ASP A 205 -2.87 4.91 -15.55
N PRO A 206 -2.56 5.56 -16.69
CA PRO A 206 -1.36 6.39 -16.81
C PRO A 206 -1.41 7.66 -15.95
N THR A 207 -2.61 8.14 -15.61
CA THR A 207 -2.78 9.37 -14.83
C THR A 207 -2.36 9.12 -13.39
N ARG A 208 -2.85 8.02 -12.81
CA ARG A 208 -2.55 7.62 -11.43
C ARG A 208 -1.10 7.16 -11.27
N LEU A 209 -0.57 6.44 -12.25
CA LEU A 209 0.84 6.09 -12.26
C LEU A 209 1.74 7.34 -12.23
N SER A 210 1.45 8.33 -13.08
CA SER A 210 2.20 9.58 -13.06
C SER A 210 2.05 10.37 -11.78
N GLN A 211 0.87 10.40 -11.17
CA GLN A 211 0.68 11.07 -9.89
C GLN A 211 1.64 10.53 -8.83
N VAL A 212 1.81 9.20 -8.78
CA VAL A 212 2.78 8.56 -7.89
C VAL A 212 4.21 8.96 -8.25
N ILE A 213 4.61 8.81 -9.53
CA ILE A 213 5.98 9.14 -9.97
C ILE A 213 6.32 10.61 -9.70
N ILE A 214 5.43 11.54 -10.04
CA ILE A 214 5.60 12.98 -9.83
C ILE A 214 5.76 13.27 -8.33
N ASN A 215 4.97 12.64 -7.46
CA ASN A 215 5.10 12.83 -6.02
C ASN A 215 6.44 12.30 -5.49
N LEU A 216 6.88 11.12 -5.94
CA LEU A 216 8.17 10.56 -5.53
C LEU A 216 9.34 11.42 -6.00
N VAL A 217 9.36 11.84 -7.27
CA VAL A 217 10.40 12.70 -7.83
C VAL A 217 10.40 14.08 -7.17
N SER A 218 9.23 14.66 -6.92
CA SER A 218 9.11 15.93 -6.18
C SER A 218 9.71 15.84 -4.78
N ASN A 219 9.48 14.73 -4.07
CA ASN A 219 10.09 14.49 -2.76
C ASN A 219 11.61 14.34 -2.88
N ALA A 220 12.11 13.57 -3.85
CA ALA A 220 13.55 13.42 -4.09
C ALA A 220 14.21 14.80 -4.34
N VAL A 221 13.65 15.62 -5.23
CA VAL A 221 14.15 16.97 -5.54
C VAL A 221 14.09 17.90 -4.34
N LYS A 222 13.08 17.74 -3.49
CA LYS A 222 12.90 18.55 -2.28
C LYS A 222 13.97 18.26 -1.23
N PHE A 223 14.24 16.99 -0.97
CA PHE A 223 15.10 16.54 0.15
C PHE A 223 16.57 16.32 -0.24
N THR A 224 16.87 16.32 -1.54
CA THR A 224 18.26 16.29 -2.02
C THR A 224 18.86 17.69 -2.03
N ASP A 225 20.04 17.79 -1.42
CA ASP A 225 20.86 19.00 -1.43
C ASP A 225 21.49 19.25 -2.81
N ALA A 226 22.02 20.45 -3.02
CA ALA A 226 22.73 20.77 -4.25
C ALA A 226 23.93 19.83 -4.45
N LYS A 227 24.20 19.41 -5.70
CA LYS A 227 25.24 18.41 -6.04
C LYS A 227 25.00 17.00 -5.50
N GLY A 228 23.78 16.70 -5.07
CA GLY A 228 23.37 15.33 -4.76
C GLY A 228 23.05 14.51 -6.00
N LYS A 229 22.42 13.35 -5.80
CA LYS A 229 22.02 12.41 -6.86
C LYS A 229 20.56 12.01 -6.72
N ILE A 230 19.88 11.89 -7.86
CA ILE A 230 18.54 11.34 -7.96
C ILE A 230 18.54 10.27 -9.07
N GLY A 231 17.97 9.11 -8.76
CA GLY A 231 17.83 8.00 -9.71
C GLY A 231 16.37 7.63 -9.89
N VAL A 232 15.94 7.42 -11.13
CA VAL A 232 14.61 6.93 -11.48
C VAL A 232 14.78 5.72 -12.38
N TYR A 233 14.35 4.56 -11.89
CA TYR A 233 14.56 3.27 -12.54
C TYR A 233 13.24 2.55 -12.72
N ALA A 234 12.99 2.05 -13.94
CA ALA A 234 11.95 1.07 -14.22
C ALA A 234 12.64 -0.22 -14.68
N GLU A 235 12.61 -1.26 -13.85
CA GLU A 235 13.34 -2.50 -14.05
C GLU A 235 12.37 -3.64 -14.38
N TYR A 236 12.63 -4.35 -15.49
CA TYR A 236 11.92 -5.58 -15.82
C TYR A 236 12.17 -6.64 -14.75
N LEU A 237 11.12 -7.31 -14.28
CA LEU A 237 11.24 -8.44 -13.35
C LEU A 237 10.87 -9.77 -14.01
N ASP A 238 9.65 -9.85 -14.56
CA ASP A 238 9.11 -11.10 -15.13
C ASP A 238 8.00 -10.81 -16.14
N GLN A 239 7.68 -11.79 -16.99
CA GLN A 239 6.59 -11.73 -17.95
C GLN A 239 5.90 -13.10 -18.04
N ASP A 240 4.59 -13.12 -17.85
CA ASP A 240 3.73 -14.31 -18.02
C ASP A 240 2.60 -14.00 -19.01
N ASN A 241 2.68 -14.57 -20.21
CA ASN A 241 1.81 -14.26 -21.34
C ASN A 241 1.78 -12.74 -21.63
N ASP A 242 0.60 -12.13 -21.48
CA ASP A 242 0.36 -10.71 -21.71
C ASP A 242 0.55 -9.87 -20.43
N ASP A 243 0.89 -10.47 -19.30
CA ASP A 243 1.13 -9.74 -18.04
C ASP A 243 2.63 -9.51 -17.85
N ILE A 244 3.03 -8.24 -17.77
CA ILE A 244 4.41 -7.82 -17.51
C ILE A 244 4.54 -7.30 -16.09
N THR A 245 5.52 -7.82 -15.35
CA THR A 245 5.86 -7.35 -14.01
C THR A 245 7.16 -6.55 -14.03
N PHE A 246 7.11 -5.34 -13.51
CA PHE A 246 8.27 -4.44 -13.42
C PHE A 246 8.25 -3.65 -12.11
N LYS A 247 9.44 -3.24 -11.68
CA LYS A 247 9.63 -2.42 -10.49
C LYS A 247 9.99 -1.01 -10.88
N ILE A 248 9.28 -0.02 -10.35
CA ILE A 248 9.69 1.39 -10.43
C ILE A 248 10.30 1.80 -9.10
N SER A 249 11.46 2.44 -9.14
CA SER A 249 12.09 3.05 -7.97
C SER A 249 12.55 4.48 -8.25
N VAL A 250 12.44 5.32 -7.21
CA VAL A 250 12.99 6.66 -7.15
C VAL A 250 13.93 6.73 -5.95
N SER A 251 15.21 6.91 -6.21
CA SER A 251 16.27 7.03 -5.21
C SER A 251 16.79 8.45 -5.13
N ASP A 252 17.14 8.89 -3.93
CA ASP A 252 17.69 10.21 -3.65
C ASP A 252 18.84 10.10 -2.64
N SER A 253 19.84 10.99 -2.74
CA SER A 253 20.95 11.10 -1.80
C SER A 253 20.71 12.17 -0.72
N GLY A 254 19.44 12.39 -0.35
CA GLY A 254 19.03 13.43 0.59
C GLY A 254 19.22 13.04 2.06
N ILE A 255 18.45 13.70 2.93
CA ILE A 255 18.54 13.54 4.38
C ILE A 255 18.21 12.13 4.91
N GLY A 256 17.59 11.28 4.10
CA GLY A 256 17.11 9.96 4.52
C GLY A 256 16.05 10.01 5.63
N LEU A 257 15.73 8.84 6.16
CA LEU A 257 14.65 8.62 7.13
C LEU A 257 15.11 7.67 8.24
N SER A 258 14.80 8.03 9.49
CA SER A 258 14.92 7.11 10.63
C SER A 258 13.96 5.92 10.49
N LYS A 259 14.23 4.83 11.22
CA LYS A 259 13.34 3.64 11.22
C LYS A 259 11.94 3.96 11.73
N GLU A 260 11.79 4.90 12.66
CA GLU A 260 10.47 5.33 13.13
C GLU A 260 9.70 6.06 12.02
N GLN A 261 10.35 6.98 11.31
CA GLN A 261 9.72 7.70 10.20
C GLN A 261 9.30 6.74 9.07
N GLN A 262 10.16 5.79 8.69
CA GLN A 262 9.85 4.78 7.67
C GLN A 262 8.56 3.99 8.00
N SER A 263 8.31 3.71 9.29
CA SER A 263 7.11 2.96 9.70
C SER A 263 5.80 3.75 9.59
N LYS A 264 5.87 5.09 9.58
CA LYS A 264 4.70 5.98 9.64
C LYS A 264 4.48 6.80 8.37
N ILE A 265 5.45 6.83 7.45
CA ILE A 265 5.46 7.78 6.32
C ILE A 265 4.32 7.59 5.31
N PHE A 266 3.68 6.42 5.30
CA PHE A 266 2.53 6.13 4.46
C PHE A 266 1.18 6.30 5.18
N GLU A 267 1.18 6.52 6.50
CA GLU A 267 -0.06 6.68 7.28
C GLU A 267 -0.69 8.06 7.06
N ALA A 268 -2.01 8.10 6.92
CA ALA A 268 -2.76 9.35 6.87
C ALA A 268 -2.73 10.02 8.25
N TYR A 269 -2.32 11.29 8.34
CA TYR A 269 -2.38 12.09 9.57
C TYR A 269 -1.48 11.60 10.73
N GLY A 270 -0.26 11.14 10.44
CA GLY A 270 0.75 10.89 11.47
C GLY A 270 1.08 12.17 12.26
N GLN A 271 0.80 12.18 13.57
CA GLN A 271 1.03 13.34 14.47
C GLN A 271 2.51 13.78 14.59
N ALA A 272 3.46 12.99 14.06
CA ALA A 272 4.89 13.29 14.09
C ALA A 272 5.33 14.35 13.06
N ASP A 273 4.57 14.55 11.97
CA ASP A 273 4.98 15.41 10.84
C ASP A 273 4.64 16.89 10.99
N ALA A 274 3.95 17.29 12.07
CA ALA A 274 3.54 18.68 12.26
C ALA A 274 4.73 19.66 12.43
N SER A 275 5.96 19.18 12.68
CA SER A 275 7.14 20.02 12.90
C SER A 275 8.06 20.17 11.67
N THR A 276 8.29 19.10 10.91
CA THR A 276 9.15 19.07 9.71
C THR A 276 8.44 19.58 8.46
N THR A 277 7.16 19.23 8.30
CA THR A 277 6.32 19.69 7.18
C THR A 277 6.11 21.20 7.21
N ARG A 278 6.11 21.80 8.41
CA ARG A 278 6.00 23.25 8.63
C ARG A 278 7.23 24.06 8.19
N LYS A 279 8.43 23.47 8.17
CA LYS A 279 9.66 24.12 7.67
C LYS A 279 9.81 24.04 6.14
N SER A 280 9.11 23.11 5.48
CA SER A 280 9.38 22.74 4.09
C SER A 280 8.14 22.76 3.18
N GLY A 281 7.07 23.43 3.59
CA GLY A 281 5.94 23.83 2.73
C GLY A 281 5.10 22.72 2.07
N GLY A 282 5.17 21.47 2.53
CA GLY A 282 4.41 20.35 1.95
C GLY A 282 3.06 20.13 2.64
N THR A 283 2.15 19.38 2.00
CA THR A 283 0.88 18.95 2.61
C THR A 283 1.03 17.75 3.53
N GLY A 284 2.09 16.95 3.34
CA GLY A 284 2.28 15.66 4.01
C GLY A 284 1.35 14.56 3.52
N LEU A 285 0.47 14.83 2.54
CA LEU A 285 -0.53 13.88 2.04
C LEU A 285 -0.05 13.06 0.84
N GLY A 286 0.95 13.56 0.10
CA GLY A 286 1.35 12.97 -1.19
C GLY A 286 1.77 11.50 -1.10
N LEU A 287 2.56 11.12 -0.09
CA LEU A 287 2.99 9.72 0.10
C LEU A 287 1.86 8.80 0.55
N THR A 288 0.95 9.27 1.41
CA THR A 288 -0.27 8.55 1.77
C THR A 288 -1.15 8.30 0.54
N ILE A 289 -1.36 9.32 -0.29
CA ILE A 289 -2.14 9.21 -1.53
C ILE A 289 -1.46 8.24 -2.48
N SER A 290 -0.14 8.36 -2.65
CA SER A 290 0.65 7.45 -3.50
C SER A 290 0.53 5.99 -3.03
N SER A 291 0.60 5.74 -1.72
CA SER A 291 0.40 4.41 -1.14
C SER A 291 -0.98 3.85 -1.50
N LYS A 292 -2.04 4.64 -1.32
CA LYS A 292 -3.40 4.21 -1.63
C LYS A 292 -3.65 3.98 -3.11
N ILE A 293 -3.05 4.81 -3.99
CA ILE A 293 -3.07 4.58 -5.43
C ILE A 293 -2.43 3.22 -5.73
N MET A 294 -1.26 2.94 -5.17
CA MET A 294 -0.59 1.65 -5.36
C MET A 294 -1.43 0.49 -4.84
N ASP A 295 -2.04 0.62 -3.66
CA ASP A 295 -2.94 -0.40 -3.12
C ASP A 295 -4.12 -0.67 -4.07
N SER A 296 -4.73 0.38 -4.65
CA SER A 296 -5.81 0.24 -5.63
C SER A 296 -5.36 -0.42 -6.94
N MET A 297 -4.10 -0.22 -7.34
CA MET A 297 -3.47 -0.85 -8.49
C MET A 297 -2.94 -2.26 -8.20
N GLY A 298 -3.25 -2.83 -7.02
CA GLY A 298 -2.81 -4.18 -6.63
C GLY A 298 -1.31 -4.27 -6.28
N SER A 299 -0.69 -3.13 -5.97
CA SER A 299 0.72 -3.00 -5.61
C SER A 299 0.87 -2.45 -4.19
N LYS A 300 2.11 -2.30 -3.72
CA LYS A 300 2.43 -1.67 -2.46
C LYS A 300 3.60 -0.72 -2.64
N LEU A 301 3.44 0.51 -2.15
CA LEU A 301 4.55 1.46 -2.05
C LEU A 301 5.45 1.10 -0.87
N GLN A 302 6.75 1.04 -1.10
CA GLN A 302 7.77 0.64 -0.14
C GLN A 302 8.88 1.69 -0.09
N VAL A 303 9.65 1.67 1.00
CA VAL A 303 10.81 2.55 1.19
C VAL A 303 11.96 1.78 1.84
N GLU A 304 13.15 2.01 1.32
CA GLU A 304 14.43 1.65 1.93
C GLU A 304 15.22 2.95 2.15
N SER A 305 15.61 3.23 3.39
CA SER A 305 16.29 4.49 3.70
C SER A 305 17.19 4.36 4.94
N GLU A 306 18.21 5.20 4.98
CA GLU A 306 19.11 5.40 6.11
C GLU A 306 19.33 6.90 6.33
N GLU A 307 19.28 7.34 7.59
CA GLU A 307 19.38 8.75 7.95
C GLU A 307 20.77 9.30 7.57
N GLY A 308 20.78 10.36 6.75
CA GLY A 308 22.00 10.97 6.20
C GLY A 308 22.52 10.35 4.90
N GLU A 309 22.00 9.19 4.49
CA GLU A 309 22.48 8.44 3.30
C GLU A 309 21.45 8.45 2.14
N GLY A 310 20.24 8.96 2.38
CA GLY A 310 19.19 9.09 1.37
C GLY A 310 18.06 8.07 1.49
N SER A 311 17.22 8.01 0.47
CA SER A 311 16.04 7.13 0.43
C SER A 311 15.81 6.53 -0.94
N THR A 312 15.24 5.34 -0.99
CA THR A 312 14.73 4.71 -2.21
C THR A 312 13.28 4.32 -1.98
N PHE A 313 12.37 4.99 -2.67
CA PHE A 313 10.96 4.64 -2.72
C PHE A 313 10.69 3.78 -3.93
N PHE A 314 9.95 2.69 -3.79
CA PHE A 314 9.71 1.77 -4.89
C PHE A 314 8.39 1.02 -4.77
N PHE A 315 7.91 0.52 -5.90
CA PHE A 315 6.73 -0.33 -5.99
C PHE A 315 6.88 -1.28 -7.18
N THR A 316 6.14 -2.39 -7.16
CA THR A 316 6.15 -3.40 -8.23
C THR A 316 4.76 -3.49 -8.83
N LEU A 317 4.63 -3.26 -10.13
CA LEU A 317 3.36 -3.35 -10.84
C LEU A 317 3.38 -4.52 -11.80
N THR A 318 2.22 -5.16 -11.93
CA THR A 318 1.91 -6.08 -13.02
C THR A 318 0.84 -5.44 -13.88
N LEU A 319 1.14 -5.20 -15.15
CA LEU A 319 0.22 -4.61 -16.12
C LEU A 319 0.12 -5.49 -17.36
N LYS A 320 -0.97 -5.33 -18.11
CA LYS A 320 -1.11 -6.00 -19.39
C LYS A 320 -0.32 -5.29 -20.47
N THR A 321 0.30 -6.06 -21.36
CA THR A 321 0.89 -5.57 -22.60
C THR A 321 -0.21 -5.27 -23.60
N ASP A 322 -0.09 -4.19 -24.34
CA ASP A 322 -0.98 -3.93 -25.47
C ASP A 322 -0.64 -4.86 -26.65
N GLU A 323 -1.67 -5.45 -27.28
CA GLU A 323 -1.57 -6.29 -28.48
C GLU A 323 -0.93 -5.56 -29.67
N THR A 324 -0.95 -4.22 -29.67
CA THR A 324 -0.33 -3.37 -30.70
C THR A 324 1.18 -3.20 -30.54
N ASN A 325 1.80 -3.79 -29.51
CA ASN A 325 3.26 -3.80 -29.41
C ASN A 325 3.85 -4.62 -30.55
N GLU A 326 4.50 -3.95 -31.50
CA GLU A 326 5.33 -4.61 -32.50
C GLU A 326 6.66 -5.05 -31.85
N GLU A 327 7.04 -6.33 -32.05
CA GLU A 327 8.40 -6.76 -31.76
C GLU A 327 9.37 -5.96 -32.64
N LYS A 328 10.18 -5.11 -32.02
CA LYS A 328 11.21 -4.35 -32.73
C LYS A 328 12.33 -5.31 -33.15
N ASP A 329 12.53 -5.48 -34.45
CA ASP A 329 13.68 -6.23 -34.95
C ASP A 329 14.97 -5.42 -34.77
N HIS A 330 15.84 -5.90 -33.88
CA HIS A 330 17.15 -5.32 -33.60
C HIS A 330 18.29 -6.02 -34.35
N SER A 331 17.99 -6.89 -35.32
CA SER A 331 18.97 -7.66 -36.07
C SER A 331 20.09 -6.82 -36.69
N GLN A 332 19.78 -5.59 -37.12
CA GLN A 332 20.75 -4.65 -37.72
C GLN A 332 21.87 -4.20 -36.76
N TYR A 333 21.67 -4.31 -35.45
CA TYR A 333 22.67 -3.91 -34.45
C TYR A 333 23.55 -5.07 -33.98
N ARG A 334 23.19 -6.32 -34.31
CA ARG A 334 23.91 -7.50 -33.84
C ARG A 334 25.32 -7.54 -34.39
N GLY A 335 26.30 -7.68 -33.50
CA GLY A 335 27.71 -7.77 -33.85
C GLY A 335 28.42 -6.44 -34.06
N LEU A 336 27.72 -5.31 -33.93
CA LEU A 336 28.36 -3.99 -33.88
C LEU A 336 29.10 -3.80 -32.55
N ASN A 337 30.20 -3.07 -32.59
CA ASN A 337 30.98 -2.62 -31.45
C ASN A 337 30.74 -1.12 -31.24
N VAL A 338 29.92 -0.77 -30.25
CA VAL A 338 29.59 0.62 -29.93
C VAL A 338 30.57 1.16 -28.91
N GLY A 339 31.19 2.29 -29.23
CA GLY A 339 32.17 2.96 -28.38
C GLY A 339 31.59 4.14 -27.61
N LEU A 340 31.84 4.19 -26.30
CA LEU A 340 31.60 5.38 -25.49
C LEU A 340 32.93 6.06 -25.15
N LEU A 341 33.10 7.29 -25.63
CA LEU A 341 34.20 8.18 -25.27
C LEU A 341 33.71 9.20 -24.22
N LEU A 342 34.27 9.11 -23.01
CA LEU A 342 34.02 10.10 -21.95
C LEU A 342 35.26 10.99 -21.80
N PRO A 343 35.09 12.33 -21.81
CA PRO A 343 36.22 13.28 -21.73
C PRO A 343 36.96 13.26 -20.38
N ASP A 344 36.35 12.71 -19.32
CA ASP A 344 36.98 12.54 -18.01
C ASP A 344 36.69 11.16 -17.41
N LYS A 345 37.68 10.56 -16.72
CA LYS A 345 37.55 9.24 -16.08
C LYS A 345 36.57 9.22 -14.89
N THR A 346 36.02 10.36 -14.50
CA THR A 346 35.21 10.55 -13.29
C THR A 346 33.71 10.73 -13.56
N THR A 347 33.26 10.77 -14.81
CA THR A 347 31.84 11.02 -15.09
C THR A 347 31.04 9.72 -15.15
N ASP A 348 30.59 9.36 -13.95
CA ASP A 348 29.41 8.59 -13.58
C ASP A 348 29.31 7.12 -14.01
N SER A 349 29.56 6.23 -13.05
CA SER A 349 29.46 4.77 -13.25
C SER A 349 28.05 4.33 -13.62
N GLU A 350 27.02 5.07 -13.23
CA GLU A 350 25.62 4.73 -13.49
C GLU A 350 25.22 4.94 -14.94
N LEU A 351 25.52 6.10 -15.54
CA LEU A 351 25.33 6.34 -16.98
C LEU A 351 25.98 5.23 -17.82
N LYS A 352 27.21 4.83 -17.48
CA LYS A 352 27.90 3.71 -18.16
C LYS A 352 27.12 2.40 -18.07
N ILE A 353 26.59 2.07 -16.89
CA ILE A 353 25.79 0.85 -16.69
C ILE A 353 24.50 0.94 -17.52
N ILE A 354 23.85 2.10 -17.54
CA ILE A 354 22.62 2.35 -18.32
C ILE A 354 22.88 2.17 -19.82
N PHE A 355 23.90 2.84 -20.37
CA PHE A 355 24.27 2.71 -21.78
C PHE A 355 24.59 1.26 -22.14
N LYS A 356 25.36 0.58 -21.30
CA LYS A 356 25.70 -0.83 -21.48
C LYS A 356 24.43 -1.69 -21.58
N LYS A 357 23.46 -1.51 -20.67
CA LYS A 357 22.19 -2.27 -20.68
C LYS A 357 21.42 -2.07 -21.99
N TYR A 358 21.31 -0.83 -22.49
CA TYR A 358 20.63 -0.56 -23.76
C TYR A 358 21.36 -1.17 -24.97
N ILE A 359 22.69 -1.07 -25.02
CA ILE A 359 23.48 -1.58 -26.14
C ILE A 359 23.47 -3.11 -26.17
N GLU A 360 23.59 -3.75 -25.01
CA GLU A 360 23.49 -5.21 -24.88
C GLU A 360 22.10 -5.71 -25.26
N TYR A 361 21.02 -4.98 -24.91
CA TYR A 361 19.66 -5.31 -25.33
C TYR A 361 19.50 -5.29 -26.86
N LEU A 362 20.14 -4.34 -27.56
CA LEU A 362 20.16 -4.31 -29.03
C LEU A 362 20.99 -5.45 -29.65
N GLY A 363 21.74 -6.22 -28.85
CA GLY A 363 22.63 -7.29 -29.32
C GLY A 363 23.99 -6.80 -29.85
N ALA A 364 24.32 -5.54 -29.59
CA ALA A 364 25.63 -4.95 -29.88
C ALA A 364 26.59 -5.15 -28.69
N THR A 365 27.89 -5.12 -28.98
CA THR A 365 28.94 -5.12 -27.95
C THR A 365 29.25 -3.69 -27.52
N PHE A 366 29.43 -3.49 -26.21
CA PHE A 366 29.75 -2.18 -25.63
C PHE A 366 31.21 -2.13 -25.17
N ARG A 367 31.95 -1.10 -25.59
CA ARG A 367 33.31 -0.81 -25.09
C ARG A 367 33.48 0.67 -24.76
N GLN A 368 34.26 0.92 -23.71
CA GLN A 368 34.68 2.28 -23.37
C GLN A 368 36.02 2.55 -24.05
N TYR A 369 36.15 3.73 -24.63
CA TYR A 369 37.38 4.21 -25.23
C TYR A 369 37.85 5.45 -24.49
N SER A 370 39.16 5.56 -24.34
CA SER A 370 39.84 6.80 -23.97
C SER A 370 40.37 7.51 -25.22
N ASN A 371 40.73 8.78 -25.10
CA ASN A 371 41.38 9.51 -26.19
C ASN A 371 42.65 8.78 -26.68
N THR A 372 43.40 8.14 -25.79
CA THR A 372 44.57 7.34 -26.18
C THR A 372 44.19 6.10 -26.99
N ASP A 373 43.08 5.43 -26.65
CA ASP A 373 42.63 4.23 -27.38
C ASP A 373 42.21 4.53 -28.83
N LEU A 374 41.65 5.72 -29.06
CA LEU A 374 41.12 6.15 -30.37
C LEU A 374 42.16 6.81 -31.28
N PHE A 375 43.15 7.50 -30.70
CA PHE A 375 44.06 8.37 -31.46
C PHE A 375 45.53 7.91 -31.46
N GLU A 376 45.94 6.93 -30.64
CA GLU A 376 47.30 6.35 -30.70
C GLU A 376 47.36 5.13 -31.63
N THR A 377 48.32 5.16 -32.56
CA THR A 377 48.44 4.22 -33.70
C THR A 377 48.93 2.82 -33.32
N ASP A 378 49.39 2.62 -32.08
CA ASP A 378 49.90 1.36 -31.53
C ASP A 378 48.89 0.65 -30.60
N SER A 379 47.65 1.13 -30.50
CA SER A 379 46.64 0.46 -29.68
C SER A 379 46.23 -0.87 -30.36
N LEU A 380 46.41 -2.00 -29.63
CA LEU A 380 45.91 -3.33 -30.05
C LEU A 380 44.38 -3.43 -30.00
N VAL A 381 43.68 -2.29 -29.86
CA VAL A 381 42.26 -2.22 -29.57
C VAL A 381 41.51 -1.99 -30.87
N ALA A 382 40.61 -2.90 -31.21
CA ALA A 382 39.70 -2.72 -32.33
C ALA A 382 38.85 -1.46 -32.12
N LEU A 383 38.85 -0.57 -33.10
CA LEU A 383 38.03 0.65 -33.11
C LEU A 383 36.53 0.28 -33.06
N PRO A 384 35.68 1.19 -32.54
CA PRO A 384 34.24 0.98 -32.58
C PRO A 384 33.69 1.10 -34.00
N ASP A 385 32.61 0.37 -34.29
CA ASP A 385 31.82 0.51 -35.51
C ASP A 385 30.94 1.78 -35.48
N ILE A 386 30.52 2.21 -34.27
CA ILE A 386 29.72 3.41 -33.99
C ILE A 386 30.36 4.23 -32.88
#